data_AF-A0A937PU64-F1
#
_entry.id   AF-A0A937PU64-F1
#
_cell.length_a   1.000
_cell.length_b   1.000
_cell.length_c   1.000
_cell.angle_alpha   90.00
_cell.angle_beta   90.00
_cell.angle_gamma   90.00
#
_symmetry.space_group_name_H-M   'P 1'
#
loop_
_entity.id
_entity.type
_entity.pdbx_description
1 polymer ?
#
loop_
_entity_poly.entity_id
_entity_poly.type
_entity_poly.pdbx_seq_one_letter_code
_entity_poly.pdbx_strand_id
1 'polypeptide(L)' 'MVAVTEEMLQQLVEAIVREVAPEEIYLFGSRARGQAEPDSDVDLLVVEREPFGPQRSRW' A
#
# COMPACT_ATOMS: atom_id res chain seq x y z
N MET A 1 -8.84 -17.97 -7.14
CA MET A 1 -8.23 -16.63 -7.00
C MET A 1 -9.13 -15.83 -6.06
N VAL A 2 -8.55 -15.14 -5.08
CA VAL A 2 -9.28 -14.48 -3.99
C VAL A 2 -9.44 -13.01 -4.35
N ALA A 3 -10.69 -12.52 -4.38
CA ALA A 3 -10.94 -11.09 -4.53
C ALA A 3 -10.41 -10.35 -3.30
N VAL A 4 -9.67 -9.26 -3.51
CA VAL A 4 -9.26 -8.38 -2.41
C VAL A 4 -10.49 -7.64 -1.88
N THR A 5 -10.75 -7.77 -0.57
CA THR A 5 -11.84 -7.09 0.12
C THR A 5 -11.36 -5.81 0.80
N GLU A 6 -12.30 -4.97 1.25
CA GLU A 6 -11.98 -3.78 2.03
C GLU A 6 -11.26 -4.14 3.34
N GLU A 7 -11.66 -5.23 3.99
CA GLU A 7 -10.99 -5.73 5.20
C GLU A 7 -9.54 -6.14 4.92
N MET A 8 -9.28 -6.76 3.76
CA MET A 8 -7.92 -7.09 3.34
C MET A 8 -7.09 -5.82 3.07
N LEU A 9 -7.69 -4.78 2.46
CA LEU A 9 -7.03 -3.50 2.26
C LEU A 9 -6.69 -2.83 3.60
N GLN A 10 -7.61 -2.84 4.56
CA GLN A 10 -7.35 -2.34 5.92
C GLN A 10 -6.21 -3.10 6.60
N GLN A 11 -6.21 -4.43 6.54
CA GLN A 11 -5.12 -5.24 7.12
C GLN A 11 -3.77 -4.95 6.46
N LEU A 12 -3.75 -4.73 5.13
CA LEU A 12 -2.55 -4.35 4.39
C LEU A 12 -2.03 -2.99 4.86
N VAL A 13 -2.92 -2.00 4.99
CA VAL A 13 -2.59 -0.66 5.48
C VAL A 13 -2.08 -0.72 6.92
N GLU A 14 -2.74 -1.44 7.81
CA GLU A 14 -2.31 -1.62 9.21
C GLU A 14 -0.92 -2.25 9.31
N ALA A 15 -0.63 -3.26 8.48
CA ALA A 15 0.69 -3.88 8.42
C ALA A 15 1.76 -2.87 8.00
N ILE A 16 1.50 -2.07 6.95
CA ILE A 16 2.44 -1.03 6.49
C ILE A 16 2.66 0.02 7.58
N VAL A 17 1.59 0.50 8.22
CA VAL A 17 1.70 1.50 9.28
C VAL A 17 2.54 1.00 10.45
N ARG A 18 2.35 -0.26 10.85
CA ARG A 18 3.10 -0.86 11.97
C ARG A 18 4.59 -0.99 11.68
N GLU A 19 4.96 -1.41 10.48
CA GLU A 19 6.37 -1.70 10.15
C GLU A 19 7.13 -0.46 9.65
N VAL A 20 6.45 0.46 8.95
CA VAL A 20 7.09 1.59 8.25
C VAL A 20 6.83 2.93 8.95
N ALA A 21 5.73 3.06 9.69
CA ALA A 21 5.27 4.34 10.26
C ALA A 21 5.29 5.51 9.23
N PRO A 22 4.62 5.35 8.08
CA PRO A 22 4.67 6.32 7.00
C PRO A 22 3.97 7.62 7.38
N GLU A 23 4.25 8.67 6.61
CA GLU A 23 3.53 9.93 6.71
C GLU A 23 2.13 9.80 6.09
N GLU A 24 2.05 9.20 4.90
CA GLU A 24 0.81 9.02 4.15
C GLU A 24 0.82 7.71 3.35
N ILE A 25 -0.36 7.15 3.08
CA ILE A 25 -0.56 6.00 2.19
C ILE A 25 -1.70 6.34 1.23
N TYR A 26 -1.45 6.22 -0.07
CA TYR A 26 -2.46 6.42 -1.12
C TYR A 26 -2.73 5.14 -1.89
N LEU A 27 -4.01 4.81 -2.05
CA LEU A 27 -4.46 3.80 -3.01
C LEU A 27 -4.54 4.44 -4.41
N PHE A 28 -3.88 3.81 -5.39
CA PHE A 28 -4.01 4.19 -6.80
C PHE A 28 -4.35 2.97 -7.66
N GLY A 29 -4.21 3.10 -8.98
CA GLY A 29 -4.41 1.95 -9.88
C GLY A 29 -5.87 1.64 -10.17
N SER A 30 -6.13 0.39 -10.58
CA SER A 30 -7.45 -0.09 -11.01
C SER A 30 -8.47 -0.07 -9.85
N ARG A 31 -8.04 -0.41 -8.63
CA ARG A 31 -8.88 -0.42 -7.42
C ARG A 31 -9.37 0.97 -7.03
N ALA A 32 -8.50 1.97 -7.04
CA ALA A 32 -8.88 3.36 -6.79
C ALA A 32 -9.89 3.90 -7.82
N ARG A 33 -9.86 3.37 -9.05
CA ARG A 33 -10.76 3.79 -10.14
C ARG A 33 -12.06 2.98 -10.23
N GLY A 34 -12.23 1.96 -9.39
CA GLY A 34 -13.37 1.04 -9.47
C GLY A 34 -13.37 0.15 -10.71
N GLN A 35 -12.20 -0.09 -11.31
CA GLN A 35 -12.01 -0.91 -12.53
C GLN A 35 -11.21 -2.19 -12.25
N ALA A 36 -11.09 -2.57 -10.98
CA ALA A 36 -10.34 -3.76 -10.58
C ALA A 36 -11.15 -5.03 -10.78
N GLU A 37 -10.53 -6.00 -11.42
CA GLU A 37 -11.01 -7.38 -11.50
C GLU A 37 -10.63 -8.16 -10.23
N PRO A 38 -11.22 -9.33 -9.97
CA PRO A 38 -10.95 -10.13 -8.77
C PRO A 38 -9.46 -10.50 -8.59
N ASP A 39 -8.71 -10.61 -9.68
CA ASP A 39 -7.28 -10.93 -9.70
C ASP A 39 -6.37 -9.70 -9.83
N SER A 40 -6.93 -8.49 -9.88
CA SER A 40 -6.15 -7.26 -9.91
C SER A 40 -5.33 -7.11 -8.63
N ASP A 41 -4.10 -6.61 -8.80
CA ASP A 41 -3.20 -6.23 -7.73
C ASP A 41 -3.72 -5.02 -6.92
N VAL A 42 -2.95 -4.64 -5.90
CA VAL A 42 -3.19 -3.47 -5.07
C VAL A 42 -1.99 -2.54 -5.22
N ASP A 43 -2.23 -1.37 -5.81
CA ASP A 43 -1.22 -0.34 -5.99
C ASP A 43 -1.26 0.68 -4.84
N LEU A 44 -0.17 0.76 -4.07
CA LEU A 44 -0.03 1.71 -2.96
C LEU A 44 1.18 2.63 -3.15
N LEU A 45 0.97 3.92 -2.91
CA LEU A 45 2.05 4.89 -2.75
C LEU A 45 2.22 5.16 -1.27
N VAL A 46 3.37 4.78 -0.72
CA VAL A 46 3.74 5.00 0.67
C VAL A 46 4.70 6.18 0.73
N VAL A 47 4.31 7.24 1.44
CA VAL A 47 5.13 8.43 1.64
C VAL A 47 5.83 8.33 2.98
N GLU A 48 7.15 8.36 2.97
CA GLU A 48 7.96 8.32 4.18
C GLU A 48 8.46 9.72 4.55
N ARG A 49 8.56 9.96 5.87
CA ARG A 49 9.00 11.26 6.42
C ARG A 49 10.42 11.64 6.02
N GLU A 50 11.26 10.64 5.81
CA GLU A 50 12.69 10.82 5.53
C GLU A 50 13.07 10.15 4.20
N PRO A 51 13.96 10.78 3.42
CA PRO A 51 14.43 10.18 2.17
C PRO A 51 15.22 8.91 2.42
N PHE A 52 15.18 7.99 1.45
CA PHE A 52 16.07 6.83 1.44
C PHE A 52 17.52 7.26 1.20
N GLY A 53 18.46 6.55 1.82
CA GLY A 53 19.89 6.84 1.73
C GLY A 53 20.75 5.66 2.18
N PRO A 54 22.09 5.81 2.21
CA PRO A 54 23.00 4.73 2.58
C PRO A 54 22.73 4.13 3.98
N GLN A 55 22.19 4.93 4.90
CA GLN A 55 21.81 4.51 6.25
C GLN A 55 20.32 4.13 6.39
N ARG A 56 19.53 4.28 5.32
CA ARG A 56 18.08 4.07 5.29
C ARG A 56 17.71 3.48 3.93
N SER A 57 18.12 2.23 3.72
CA SER A 57 17.89 1.49 2.49
C SER A 57 16.39 1.25 2.27
N ARG A 58 15.97 1.28 1.00
CA ARG A 58 14.64 0.80 0.57
C ARG A 58 14.57 -0.70 0.31
N TRP A 59 15.72 -1.38 0.45
CA TRP A 59 15.96 -2.79 0.18
C TRP A 59 16.55 -3.47 1.41
#